data_AF-A0A0K0DWP9-F1
#
_entry.id   AF-A0A0K0DWP9-F1
#
_cell.length_a   1.000
_cell.length_b   1.000
_cell.length_c   1.000
_cell.angle_alpha   90.00
_cell.angle_beta   90.00
_cell.angle_gamma   90.00
#
_symmetry.space_group_name_H-M   'P 1'
#
loop_
_entity.id
_entity.type
_entity.pdbx_description
1 polymer ?
#
loop_
_entity_poly.entity_id
_entity_poly.type
_entity_poly.pdbx_seq_one_letter_code
_entity_poly.pdbx_strand_id
1 'polypeptide(L)'
;MILLNVIIELIYILQNFYVKSENLSNEVKKELCDLVVKNNRCNVTILKKFVCENCQDECKNNIIPDCNSLISGECNDYYDYCPDVKSLCDLDYMKNFLYQFCPATCGRCIPIVVNITTTPESLPTKSIYETKPTKDISRTTKIISV
;
A
#
# COMPACT_ATOMS: atom_id res chain seq x y z
N MET A 1 42.80 -8.36 7.11
CA MET A 1 41.95 -8.66 8.29
C MET A 1 41.49 -7.41 9.04
N ILE A 2 42.39 -6.45 9.33
CA ILE A 2 42.04 -5.19 10.05
C ILE A 2 40.93 -4.39 9.35
N LEU A 3 41.01 -4.20 8.03
CA LEU A 3 40.02 -3.42 7.27
C LEU A 3 38.59 -3.99 7.38
N LEU A 4 38.45 -5.32 7.37
CA LEU A 4 37.15 -5.98 7.48
C LEU A 4 36.53 -5.76 8.87
N ASN A 5 37.32 -5.82 9.93
CA ASN A 5 36.85 -5.55 11.29
C ASN A 5 36.41 -4.09 11.45
N VAL A 6 37.15 -3.14 10.89
CA VAL A 6 36.76 -1.71 10.90
C VAL A 6 35.44 -1.49 10.17
N ILE A 7 35.22 -2.15 9.03
CA ILE A 7 33.97 -2.07 8.27
C ILE A 7 32.81 -2.67 9.09
N ILE A 8 33.01 -3.81 9.74
CA ILE A 8 31.98 -4.46 10.57
C ILE A 8 31.57 -3.55 11.75
N GLU A 9 32.54 -2.96 12.45
CA GLU A 9 32.28 -1.99 13.52
C GLU A 9 31.53 -0.76 12.99
N LEU A 10 31.92 -0.24 11.82
CA LEU A 10 31.22 0.89 11.21
C LEU A 10 29.77 0.53 10.85
N ILE A 11 29.52 -0.67 10.32
CA ILE A 11 28.17 -1.16 10.02
C ILE A 11 27.36 -1.31 11.32
N TYR A 12 27.94 -1.88 12.38
CA TYR A 12 27.28 -2.00 13.68
C TYR A 12 26.92 -0.64 14.28
N ILE A 13 27.84 0.32 14.17
CA ILE A 13 27.63 1.70 14.60
C ILE A 13 26.49 2.33 13.79
N LEU A 14 26.50 2.20 12.46
CA LEU A 14 25.43 2.72 11.59
C LEU A 14 24.06 2.07 11.88
N GLN A 15 24.04 0.77 12.15
CA GLN A 15 22.82 0.06 12.54
C GLN A 15 22.29 0.54 13.90
N ASN A 16 23.18 0.82 14.86
CA ASN A 16 22.80 1.39 16.15
C ASN A 16 22.36 2.86 16.06
N PHE A 17 22.91 3.62 15.10
CA PHE A 17 22.47 4.97 14.79
C PHE A 17 21.21 5.03 13.92
N TYR A 18 20.55 3.89 13.66
CA TYR A 18 19.23 3.89 13.05
C TYR A 18 18.21 4.48 14.05
N VAL A 19 18.18 5.80 14.13
CA VAL A 19 17.21 6.54 14.93
C VAL A 19 15.87 6.41 14.23
N LYS A 20 15.01 5.57 14.79
CA LYS A 20 13.62 5.48 14.36
C LYS A 20 12.89 6.79 14.64
N SER A 21 11.96 7.18 13.76
CA SER A 21 11.14 8.40 13.91
C SER A 21 10.45 8.51 15.27
N GLU A 22 10.10 7.36 15.87
CA GLU A 22 9.46 7.25 17.19
C GLU A 22 10.32 7.79 18.34
N ASN A 23 11.65 7.83 18.19
CA ASN A 23 12.58 8.25 19.24
C ASN A 23 12.99 9.73 19.15
N LEU A 24 12.53 10.48 18.14
CA LEU A 24 12.84 11.90 18.03
C LEU A 24 12.01 12.71 19.02
N SER A 25 12.63 13.74 19.63
CA SER A 25 11.91 14.71 20.45
C SER A 25 10.96 15.55 19.58
N ASN A 26 9.94 16.14 20.22
CA ASN A 26 8.97 16.96 19.51
C ASN A 26 9.61 18.20 18.88
N GLU A 27 10.66 18.73 19.50
CA GLU A 27 11.45 19.86 18.96
C GLU A 27 12.11 19.47 17.64
N VAL A 28 12.80 18.32 17.60
CA VAL A 28 13.47 17.85 16.36
C VAL A 28 12.44 17.51 15.28
N LYS A 29 11.30 16.91 15.64
CA LYS A 29 10.21 16.64 14.69
C LYS A 29 9.71 17.92 14.04
N LYS A 30 9.50 18.98 14.83
CA LYS A 30 9.08 20.28 14.33
C LYS A 30 10.11 20.89 13.38
N GLU A 31 11.39 20.88 13.74
CA GLU A 31 12.46 21.36 12.85
C GLU A 31 12.51 20.59 11.52
N LEU A 32 12.30 19.28 11.58
CA LEU A 32 12.21 18.46 10.37
C LEU A 32 10.98 18.81 9.53
N CYS A 33 9.81 19.04 10.14
CA CYS A 33 8.62 19.48 9.42
C CYS A 33 8.82 20.84 8.75
N ASP A 34 9.48 21.79 9.43
CA ASP A 34 9.86 23.09 8.86
C ASP A 34 10.77 22.91 7.63
N LEU A 35 11.76 22.02 7.71
CA LEU A 35 12.64 21.68 6.59
C LEU A 35 11.90 20.99 5.44
N VAL A 36 10.96 20.09 5.75
CA VAL A 36 10.12 19.41 4.75
C VAL A 36 9.32 20.43 3.96
N VAL A 37 8.62 21.34 4.65
CA VAL A 37 7.81 22.39 4.00
C VAL A 37 8.70 23.34 3.21
N LYS A 38 9.79 23.85 3.82
CA LYS A 38 10.72 24.79 3.19
C LYS A 38 11.30 24.27 1.86
N ASN A 39 11.49 22.96 1.74
CA ASN A 39 12.05 22.33 0.54
C ASN A 39 10.99 21.70 -0.39
N ASN A 40 9.70 21.97 -0.18
CA ASN A 40 8.59 21.38 -0.95
C ASN A 40 8.62 19.83 -0.96
N ARG A 41 8.89 19.23 0.20
CA ARG A 41 9.08 17.79 0.37
C ARG A 41 7.86 17.06 0.96
N CYS A 42 6.71 17.74 1.11
CA CYS A 42 5.49 17.15 1.68
C CYS A 42 4.99 15.90 0.91
N ASN A 43 5.32 15.81 -0.38
CA ASN A 43 4.98 14.68 -1.25
C ASN A 43 6.16 13.77 -1.56
N VAL A 44 7.31 13.96 -0.91
CA VAL A 44 8.43 13.04 -1.09
C VAL A 44 8.10 11.71 -0.42
N THR A 45 8.09 10.69 -1.26
CA THR A 45 7.80 9.31 -0.90
C THR A 45 8.45 8.84 0.38
N ILE A 46 9.78 8.92 0.46
CA ILE A 46 10.50 8.34 1.60
C ILE A 46 10.16 9.05 2.92
N LEU A 47 9.63 10.28 2.83
CA LEU A 47 9.21 11.07 3.98
C LEU A 47 7.72 10.94 4.27
N LYS A 48 6.91 10.32 3.40
CA LYS A 48 5.45 10.33 3.49
C LYS A 48 4.94 9.83 4.84
N LYS A 49 5.48 8.71 5.33
CA LYS A 49 5.14 8.17 6.66
C LYS A 49 5.44 9.18 7.76
N PHE A 50 6.65 9.75 7.75
CA PHE A 50 7.05 10.77 8.72
C PHE A 50 6.14 12.02 8.65
N VAL A 51 5.84 12.49 7.44
CA VAL A 51 4.94 13.62 7.18
C VAL A 51 3.54 13.33 7.70
N CYS A 52 3.00 12.15 7.44
CA CYS A 52 1.67 11.77 7.89
C CYS A 52 1.59 11.53 9.39
N GLU A 53 2.67 11.12 10.03
CA GLU A 53 2.69 10.93 11.48
C GLU A 53 3.00 12.21 12.26
N ASN A 54 3.71 13.18 11.66
CA ASN A 54 4.30 14.30 12.42
C ASN A 54 4.10 15.69 11.80
N CYS A 55 3.86 15.82 10.48
CA CYS A 55 3.90 17.10 9.76
C CYS A 55 2.60 17.46 9.02
N GLN A 56 1.47 16.82 9.36
CA GLN A 56 0.21 17.04 8.64
C GLN A 56 -0.22 18.52 8.70
N ASP A 57 -0.06 19.13 9.87
CA ASP A 57 -0.44 20.52 10.14
C ASP A 57 0.46 21.52 9.42
N GLU A 58 1.74 21.20 9.22
CA GLU A 58 2.68 22.05 8.50
C GLU A 58 2.50 21.92 6.98
N CYS A 59 2.15 20.72 6.50
CA CYS A 59 1.98 20.42 5.08
C CYS A 59 0.57 20.69 4.53
N LYS A 60 -0.36 21.33 5.28
CA LYS A 60 -1.77 21.62 4.93
C LYS A 60 -2.10 21.58 3.42
N ASN A 61 -2.93 20.64 2.99
CA ASN A 61 -3.36 20.42 1.59
C ASN A 61 -2.26 20.12 0.55
N ASN A 62 -0.98 20.15 0.91
CA ASN A 62 0.15 19.79 0.04
C ASN A 62 0.55 18.33 0.18
N ILE A 63 -0.38 17.45 0.58
CA ILE A 63 -0.17 16.02 0.78
C ILE A 63 -1.05 15.27 -0.22
N ILE A 64 -0.42 14.67 -1.23
CA ILE A 64 -1.03 13.90 -2.31
C ILE A 64 -0.33 12.52 -2.38
N PRO A 65 -1.06 11.39 -2.33
CA PRO A 65 -2.43 11.26 -1.83
C PRO A 65 -2.51 11.68 -0.35
N ASP A 66 -3.71 11.91 0.18
CA ASP A 66 -3.87 12.32 1.57
C ASP A 66 -3.36 11.24 2.56
N CYS A 67 -3.08 11.61 3.81
CA CYS A 67 -2.52 10.67 4.79
C CYS A 67 -3.47 9.53 5.18
N ASN A 68 -4.77 9.73 5.05
CA ASN A 68 -5.77 8.69 5.29
C ASN A 68 -5.76 7.63 4.20
N SER A 69 -5.31 7.96 2.98
CA SER A 69 -5.14 6.98 1.92
C SER A 69 -4.23 5.83 2.36
N LEU A 70 -3.15 6.11 3.12
CA LEU A 70 -2.24 5.09 3.69
C LEU A 70 -2.90 4.18 4.74
N ILE A 71 -3.96 4.65 5.39
CA ILE A 71 -4.62 3.98 6.53
C ILE A 71 -5.89 3.26 6.08
N SER A 72 -6.52 3.72 5.00
CA SER A 72 -7.82 3.29 4.51
C SER A 72 -7.91 1.79 4.17
N GLY A 73 -6.78 1.08 4.10
CA GLY A 73 -6.73 -0.30 3.63
C GLY A 73 -7.11 -0.43 2.16
N GLU A 74 -7.30 0.70 1.46
CA GLU A 74 -7.52 0.71 0.02
C GLU A 74 -6.26 0.22 -0.67
N CYS A 75 -6.48 -0.70 -1.60
CA CYS A 75 -5.40 -1.24 -2.40
C CYS A 75 -4.96 -0.24 -3.45
N ASN A 76 -4.05 0.65 -3.09
CA ASN A 76 -3.51 1.62 -4.03
C ASN A 76 -1.98 1.64 -3.93
N ASP A 77 -1.35 1.85 -5.07
CA ASP A 77 0.05 2.26 -5.09
C ASP A 77 0.13 3.70 -4.59
N TYR A 78 0.97 3.94 -3.60
CA TYR A 78 1.04 5.25 -2.96
C TYR A 78 1.96 6.22 -3.70
N TYR A 79 2.67 5.75 -4.72
CA TYR A 79 3.70 6.51 -5.43
C TYR A 79 3.73 6.23 -6.93
N ASP A 80 4.00 7.28 -7.71
CA ASP A 80 4.01 7.22 -9.17
C ASP A 80 5.13 6.35 -9.75
N TYR A 81 6.20 6.08 -8.98
CA TYR A 81 7.30 5.21 -9.42
C TYR A 81 7.01 3.72 -9.24
N CYS A 82 5.90 3.35 -8.58
CA CYS A 82 5.59 1.94 -8.32
C CYS A 82 5.71 1.06 -9.60
N PRO A 83 5.20 1.49 -10.77
CA PRO A 83 5.40 0.75 -12.03
C PRO A 83 6.87 0.50 -12.40
N ASP A 84 7.76 1.45 -12.13
CA ASP A 84 9.18 1.37 -12.50
C ASP A 84 9.96 0.36 -11.65
N VAL A 85 9.50 0.11 -10.42
CA VAL A 85 10.16 -0.78 -9.44
C VAL A 85 9.48 -2.14 -9.31
N LYS A 86 8.52 -2.46 -10.19
CA LYS A 86 7.77 -3.73 -10.17
C LYS A 86 8.67 -4.97 -10.14
N SER A 87 9.79 -4.92 -10.87
CA SER A 87 10.78 -6.02 -10.92
C SER A 87 11.48 -6.28 -9.58
N LEU A 88 11.39 -5.36 -8.63
CA LEU A 88 12.03 -5.44 -7.32
C LEU A 88 11.10 -6.02 -6.24
N CYS A 89 9.81 -6.27 -6.54
CA CYS A 89 8.81 -6.75 -5.58
C CYS A 89 9.18 -8.08 -4.90
N ASP A 90 10.02 -8.90 -5.54
CA ASP A 90 10.45 -10.21 -5.03
C ASP A 90 11.87 -10.21 -4.45
N LEU A 91 12.56 -9.07 -4.44
CA LEU A 91 13.89 -8.96 -3.83
C LEU A 91 13.73 -8.77 -2.32
N ASP A 92 14.31 -9.66 -1.51
CA ASP A 92 14.13 -9.69 -0.05
C ASP A 92 14.37 -8.34 0.64
N TYR A 93 15.35 -7.56 0.16
CA TYR A 93 15.69 -6.26 0.72
C TYR A 93 14.70 -5.14 0.34
N MET A 94 13.90 -5.31 -0.72
CA MET A 94 12.87 -4.36 -1.17
C MET A 94 11.45 -4.80 -0.84
N LYS A 95 11.24 -6.12 -0.68
CA LYS A 95 9.94 -6.77 -0.55
C LYS A 95 9.02 -6.09 0.47
N ASN A 96 9.50 -5.89 1.70
CA ASN A 96 8.69 -5.27 2.76
C ASN A 96 8.35 -3.81 2.43
N PHE A 97 9.31 -3.06 1.88
CA PHE A 97 9.11 -1.67 1.48
C PHE A 97 8.06 -1.57 0.36
N LEU A 98 8.23 -2.34 -0.72
CA LEU A 98 7.32 -2.28 -1.87
C LEU A 98 5.95 -2.90 -1.58
N TYR A 99 5.83 -3.88 -0.68
CA TYR A 99 4.52 -4.38 -0.28
C TYR A 99 3.75 -3.39 0.57
N GLN A 100 4.45 -2.55 1.33
CA GLN A 100 3.81 -1.50 2.10
C GLN A 100 3.37 -0.34 1.20
N PHE A 101 4.17 0.01 0.20
CA PHE A 101 4.02 1.26 -0.54
C PHE A 101 3.54 1.14 -1.98
N CYS A 102 3.72 -0.04 -2.58
CA CYS A 102 3.30 -0.39 -3.93
C CYS A 102 2.51 -1.72 -3.92
N PRO A 103 1.50 -1.88 -3.04
CA PRO A 103 0.83 -3.16 -2.88
C PRO A 103 0.07 -3.59 -4.15
N ALA A 104 -0.45 -2.65 -4.94
CA ALA A 104 -1.12 -2.97 -6.19
C ALA A 104 -0.13 -3.42 -7.26
N THR A 105 0.96 -2.69 -7.46
CA THR A 105 2.01 -3.06 -8.42
C THR A 105 2.66 -4.41 -8.06
N CYS A 106 2.87 -4.68 -6.76
CA CYS A 106 3.41 -5.94 -6.29
C CYS A 106 2.36 -7.07 -6.18
N GLY A 107 1.12 -6.85 -6.64
CA GLY A 107 0.07 -7.87 -6.65
C GLY A 107 -0.35 -8.36 -5.26
N ARG A 108 -0.13 -7.53 -4.23
CA ARG A 108 -0.52 -7.82 -2.85
C ARG A 108 -1.99 -7.52 -2.56
N CYS A 109 -2.65 -6.81 -3.46
CA CYS A 109 -4.06 -6.53 -3.38
C CYS A 109 -4.61 -6.18 -4.79
N ILE A 110 -5.94 -6.02 -4.90
CA ILE A 110 -6.63 -5.62 -6.13
C ILE A 110 -7.14 -4.17 -5.94
N PRO A 111 -6.73 -3.21 -6.79
CA PRO A 111 -7.25 -1.84 -6.72
C PRO A 111 -8.76 -1.80 -6.81
N ILE A 112 -9.40 -1.03 -5.93
CA ILE A 112 -10.84 -0.78 -6.04
C ILE A 112 -11.01 0.15 -7.22
N VAL A 113 -11.28 -0.41 -8.40
CA VAL A 113 -11.68 0.38 -9.56
C VAL A 113 -13.10 0.87 -9.28
N VAL A 114 -13.23 2.09 -8.75
CA VAL A 114 -14.54 2.73 -8.63
C VAL A 114 -14.98 3.08 -10.04
N ASN A 115 -15.70 2.18 -10.69
CA ASN A 115 -16.48 2.53 -11.86
C ASN A 115 -17.57 3.49 -11.39
N ILE A 116 -17.30 4.80 -11.52
CA ILE A 116 -18.33 5.82 -11.47
C ILE A 116 -19.13 5.67 -12.76
N THR A 117 -19.95 4.62 -12.82
CA THR A 117 -20.98 4.52 -13.83
C THR A 117 -22.05 5.52 -13.41
N THR A 118 -22.00 6.71 -14.02
CA THR A 118 -23.14 7.61 -14.16
C THR A 118 -24.27 6.82 -14.83
N THR A 119 -25.01 6.07 -14.02
CA THR A 119 -26.19 5.33 -14.44
C THR A 119 -27.38 6.27 -14.23
N PRO A 120 -28.08 6.70 -15.28
CA PRO A 120 -29.40 7.29 -15.11
C PRO A 120 -30.35 6.17 -14.66
N GLU A 121 -30.91 6.40 -13.48
CA GLU A 121 -32.13 5.83 -12.93
C GLU A 121 -33.14 5.27 -13.96
N SER A 122 -33.29 3.94 -14.02
CA SER A 122 -34.56 3.18 -14.12
C SER A 122 -34.25 1.71 -14.50
N LEU A 123 -34.27 0.78 -13.55
CA LEU A 123 -35.39 -0.11 -13.12
C LEU A 123 -35.74 -1.26 -14.12
N PRO A 124 -36.24 -2.42 -13.66
CA PRO A 124 -35.41 -3.61 -13.38
C PRO A 124 -36.01 -4.90 -13.99
N THR A 125 -35.27 -6.02 -14.10
CA THR A 125 -35.88 -7.38 -14.16
C THR A 125 -34.95 -8.50 -13.63
N LYS A 126 -35.33 -9.01 -12.45
CA LYS A 126 -35.31 -10.42 -11.92
C LYS A 126 -34.26 -11.39 -12.50
N SER A 127 -33.28 -11.84 -11.71
CA SER A 127 -33.31 -12.94 -10.69
C SER A 127 -33.68 -14.30 -11.25
N ILE A 128 -32.81 -15.32 -11.12
CA ILE A 128 -33.16 -16.74 -10.90
C ILE A 128 -31.94 -17.47 -10.25
N TYR A 129 -32.05 -17.58 -8.93
CA TYR A 129 -31.80 -18.71 -8.02
C TYR A 129 -30.41 -19.30 -7.73
N GLU A 130 -30.05 -19.10 -6.45
CA GLU A 130 -29.45 -20.08 -5.52
C GLU A 130 -29.87 -21.54 -5.78
N THR A 131 -28.99 -22.49 -5.51
CA THR A 131 -29.45 -23.78 -4.96
C THR A 131 -28.39 -24.41 -4.06
N LYS A 132 -28.74 -24.48 -2.78
CA LYS A 132 -28.11 -25.24 -1.69
C LYS A 132 -28.42 -26.75 -1.87
N PRO A 133 -27.58 -27.70 -1.41
CA PRO A 133 -27.68 -29.11 -1.81
C PRO A 133 -28.51 -29.95 -0.82
N THR A 134 -29.35 -30.88 -1.30
CA THR A 134 -29.52 -32.30 -0.84
C THR A 134 -30.78 -32.99 -1.41
N LYS A 135 -30.59 -34.24 -1.87
CA LYS A 135 -31.50 -35.42 -1.90
C LYS A 135 -32.98 -35.21 -2.31
N ASP A 136 -33.37 -35.69 -3.50
CA ASP A 136 -34.46 -36.69 -3.61
C ASP A 136 -34.51 -37.43 -4.97
N ILE A 137 -34.37 -38.76 -4.85
CA ILE A 137 -35.04 -39.90 -5.52
C ILE A 137 -35.65 -39.74 -6.94
N SER A 138 -35.01 -40.43 -7.90
CA SER A 138 -35.56 -41.50 -8.78
C SER A 138 -36.75 -41.25 -9.72
N ARG A 139 -36.51 -41.25 -11.05
CA ARG A 139 -37.05 -42.25 -12.00
C ARG A 139 -36.64 -41.96 -13.46
N THR A 140 -35.85 -42.89 -13.99
CA THR A 140 -35.89 -43.53 -15.33
C THR A 140 -36.37 -42.73 -16.54
N THR A 141 -35.49 -42.55 -17.54
CA THR A 141 -35.86 -42.57 -18.96
C THR A 141 -34.74 -43.24 -19.75
N LYS A 142 -35.06 -44.35 -20.43
CA LYS A 142 -34.17 -45.08 -21.34
C LYS A 142 -33.91 -44.23 -22.59
N ILE A 143 -32.67 -44.17 -23.01
CA ILE A 143 -32.21 -43.62 -24.29
C ILE A 143 -32.17 -44.76 -25.31
N ILE A 144 -32.87 -44.55 -26.45
CA ILE A 144 -32.48 -44.78 -27.87
C ILE A 144 -31.14 -45.57 -28.06
N SER A 145 -30.93 -46.56 -28.93
CA SER A 145 -31.12 -46.62 -30.39
C SER A 145 -30.52 -47.97 -30.87
N VAL A 146 -31.10 -48.58 -31.91
CA VAL A 146 -30.62 -49.71 -32.75
C VAL A 146 -30.26 -51.02 -32.04
#